data_AF-A0A4S4ZTV0-F1
#
_entry.id   AF-A0A4S4ZTV0-F1
#
_cell.length_a   1.000
_cell.length_b   1.000
_cell.length_c   1.000
_cell.angle_alpha   90.00
_cell.angle_beta   90.00
_cell.angle_gamma   90.00
#
_symmetry.space_group_name_H-M   'P 1'
#
loop_
_entity.id
_entity.type
_entity.pdbx_description
1 polymer ?
#
loop_
_entity_poly.entity_id
_entity_poly.type
_entity_poly.pdbx_seq_one_letter_code
_entity_poly.pdbx_strand_id
1 'polypeptide(L)'
;GGLLRLAVHTAPLLAAARVPFGVALTGAIRAVKPLAGPALDLYAAVQPPGDRNLLSRPEFKAMFLDDLLNGSRFQTSAPLADLILFTREWGFQLEDVRVPVRWWHGDDDHIVPFRHGQHCVDRLPDATMTTIDGESHLGGLGIAQKVLDELMSLGPRAVPDSATS
;
A
#
# COMPACT_ATOMS: atom_id res chain seq x y z
N GLY A 1 -24.68 2.10 30.46
CA GLY A 1 -23.37 1.61 30.92
C GLY A 1 -22.47 2.79 31.27
N GLY A 2 -21.73 2.72 32.37
CA GLY A 2 -21.00 3.86 32.97
C GLY A 2 -19.91 4.50 32.08
N LEU A 3 -19.30 3.73 31.17
CA LEU A 3 -18.25 4.21 30.27
C LEU A 3 -18.75 5.25 29.25
N LEU A 4 -19.97 5.10 28.71
CA LEU A 4 -20.55 6.07 27.78
C LEU A 4 -20.88 7.41 28.46
N ARG A 5 -21.29 7.38 29.73
CA ARG A 5 -21.68 8.58 30.50
C ARG A 5 -20.45 9.40 30.92
N LEU A 6 -19.34 8.72 31.22
CA LEU A 6 -18.04 9.32 31.49
C LEU A 6 -17.47 10.00 30.23
N ALA A 7 -17.54 9.32 29.07
CA ALA A 7 -17.07 9.84 27.79
C ALA A 7 -17.75 11.16 27.38
N VAL A 8 -19.07 11.30 27.62
CA VAL A 8 -19.82 12.53 27.35
C VAL A 8 -19.37 13.69 28.27
N HIS A 9 -19.04 13.40 29.53
CA HIS A 9 -18.56 14.42 30.48
C HIS A 9 -17.11 14.85 30.22
N THR A 10 -16.28 13.95 29.69
CA THR A 10 -14.87 14.25 29.37
C THR A 10 -14.65 14.73 27.93
N ALA A 11 -15.68 14.68 27.07
CA ALA A 11 -15.61 15.10 25.67
C ALA A 11 -15.06 16.54 25.44
N PRO A 12 -15.39 17.56 26.25
CA PRO A 12 -14.85 18.91 26.07
C PRO A 12 -13.34 18.97 26.37
N LEU A 13 -12.87 18.23 27.38
CA LEU A 13 -11.45 18.14 27.74
C LEU A 13 -10.66 17.36 26.69
N LEU A 14 -11.24 16.28 26.15
CA LEU A 14 -10.65 15.51 25.05
C LEU A 14 -10.56 16.34 23.76
N ALA A 15 -11.58 17.14 23.46
CA ALA A 15 -11.56 18.07 22.33
C ALA A 15 -10.51 19.18 22.50
N ALA A 16 -10.36 19.73 23.71
CA ALA A 16 -9.35 20.73 24.04
C ALA A 16 -7.92 20.17 24.01
N ALA A 17 -7.73 18.90 24.38
CA ALA A 17 -6.43 18.23 24.35
C ALA A 17 -5.99 17.80 22.92
N ARG A 18 -6.92 17.74 21.96
CA ARG A 18 -6.64 17.32 20.57
C ARG A 18 -5.63 18.22 19.86
N VAL A 19 -5.75 19.54 20.04
CA VAL A 19 -4.85 20.52 19.41
C VAL A 19 -3.42 20.46 19.98
N PRO A 20 -3.17 20.54 21.30
CA PRO A 20 -1.82 20.43 21.84
C PRO A 20 -1.19 19.06 21.57
N PHE A 21 -1.98 17.98 21.54
CA PHE A 21 -1.50 16.66 21.15
C PHE A 21 -1.06 16.61 19.68
N GLY A 22 -1.84 17.17 18.76
CA GLY A 22 -1.46 17.25 17.34
C GLY A 22 -0.20 18.10 17.09
N VAL A 23 -0.03 19.19 17.84
CA VAL A 23 1.18 20.03 17.80
C VAL A 23 2.39 19.28 18.36
N ALA A 24 2.24 18.60 19.50
CA ALA A 24 3.31 17.80 20.11
C ALA A 24 3.73 16.64 19.19
N LEU A 25 2.78 15.92 18.61
CA LEU A 25 3.03 14.84 17.65
C LEU A 25 3.75 15.35 16.40
N THR A 26 3.31 16.49 15.85
CA THR A 26 3.99 17.14 14.71
C THR A 26 5.41 17.57 15.07
N GLY A 27 5.62 18.10 16.28
CA GLY A 27 6.94 18.46 16.80
C GLY A 27 7.86 17.25 16.92
N ALA A 28 7.34 16.14 17.46
CA ALA A 28 8.07 14.88 17.56
C ALA A 28 8.47 14.37 16.16
N ILE A 29 7.53 14.27 15.21
CA ILE A 29 7.80 13.84 13.82
C ILE A 29 8.90 14.70 13.17
N ARG A 30 8.87 16.02 13.36
CA ARG A 30 9.91 16.92 12.85
C ARG A 30 11.27 16.70 13.50
N ALA A 31 11.32 16.35 14.78
CA ALA A 31 12.56 16.08 15.49
C ALA A 31 13.23 14.77 15.02
N VAL A 32 12.45 13.74 14.65
CA VAL A 32 12.99 12.47 14.13
C VAL A 32 13.24 12.50 12.62
N LYS A 33 12.70 13.49 11.89
CA LYS A 33 12.86 13.62 10.42
C LYS A 33 14.31 13.52 9.91
N PRO A 34 15.32 14.14 10.55
CA PRO A 34 16.72 14.01 10.09
C PRO A 34 17.27 12.58 10.16
N LEU A 35 16.68 11.72 11.00
CA LEU A 35 17.08 10.31 11.15
C LEU A 35 16.40 9.39 10.11
N ALA A 36 15.35 9.85 9.45
CA ALA A 36 14.58 9.03 8.52
C ALA A 36 15.39 8.63 7.27
N GLY A 37 16.22 9.55 6.74
CA GLY A 37 17.10 9.27 5.60
C GLY A 37 18.13 8.16 5.89
N PRO A 38 18.96 8.29 6.94
CA PRO A 38 19.90 7.23 7.35
C PRO A 38 19.21 5.92 7.73
N ALA A 39 18.03 5.97 8.36
CA ALA A 39 17.27 4.76 8.68
C ALA A 39 16.79 4.04 7.41
N LEU A 40 16.35 4.79 6.39
CA LEU A 40 15.96 4.23 5.09
C LEU A 40 17.16 3.64 4.33
N ASP A 41 18.34 4.26 4.43
CA ASP A 41 19.58 3.70 3.84
C ASP A 41 19.96 2.37 4.49
N LEU A 42 19.85 2.29 5.83
CA LEU A 42 20.08 1.04 6.56
C LEU A 42 19.05 -0.03 6.19
N TYR A 43 17.79 0.36 6.07
CA TYR A 43 16.72 -0.52 5.62
C TYR A 43 16.98 -1.05 4.20
N ALA A 44 17.35 -0.20 3.25
CA ALA A 44 17.67 -0.59 1.88
C ALA A 44 18.86 -1.57 1.82
N ALA A 45 19.86 -1.39 2.69
CA ALA A 45 21.05 -2.25 2.73
C ALA A 45 20.74 -3.71 3.11
N VAL A 46 19.63 -3.97 3.79
CA VAL A 46 19.20 -5.34 4.16
C VAL A 46 18.15 -5.93 3.21
N GLN A 47 17.67 -5.16 2.23
CA GLN A 47 16.71 -5.65 1.22
C GLN A 47 17.39 -6.49 0.13
N PRO A 48 16.63 -7.36 -0.58
CA PRO A 48 17.08 -8.01 -1.80
C PRO A 48 17.55 -7.01 -2.87
N PRO A 49 18.37 -7.44 -3.85
CA PRO A 49 18.96 -6.55 -4.85
C PRO A 49 17.96 -5.68 -5.61
N GLY A 50 16.82 -6.23 -6.04
CA GLY A 50 15.77 -5.47 -6.75
C GLY A 50 15.26 -4.27 -5.96
N ASP A 51 14.77 -4.51 -4.74
CA ASP A 51 14.27 -3.45 -3.85
C ASP A 51 15.38 -2.48 -3.42
N ARG A 52 16.60 -2.98 -3.17
CA ARG A 52 17.75 -2.14 -2.81
C ARG A 52 18.10 -1.15 -3.90
N ASN A 53 18.16 -1.61 -5.15
CA ASN A 53 18.48 -0.76 -6.30
C ASN A 53 17.45 0.35 -6.43
N LEU A 54 16.17 0.01 -6.29
CA LEU A 54 15.08 0.97 -6.38
C LEU A 54 15.12 1.99 -5.22
N LEU A 55 15.28 1.54 -3.98
CA LEU A 55 15.35 2.40 -2.80
C LEU A 55 16.58 3.32 -2.78
N SER A 56 17.66 2.93 -3.47
CA SER A 56 18.86 3.77 -3.59
C SER A 56 18.67 4.98 -4.51
N ARG A 57 17.63 4.98 -5.35
CA ARG A 57 17.33 6.09 -6.27
C ARG A 57 16.83 7.32 -5.49
N PRO A 58 17.40 8.53 -5.71
CA PRO A 58 17.04 9.73 -4.95
C PRO A 58 15.54 10.05 -4.96
N GLU A 59 14.88 9.86 -6.10
CA GLU A 59 13.45 10.12 -6.28
C GLU A 59 12.58 9.17 -5.45
N PHE A 60 12.93 7.88 -5.39
CA PHE A 60 12.21 6.90 -4.58
C PHE A 60 12.46 7.10 -3.11
N LYS A 61 13.71 7.41 -2.72
CA LYS A 61 14.04 7.77 -1.35
C LYS A 61 13.24 8.99 -0.88
N ALA A 62 13.14 10.03 -1.71
CA ALA A 62 12.37 11.22 -1.40
C ALA A 62 10.87 10.92 -1.23
N MET A 63 10.29 10.14 -2.15
CA MET A 63 8.90 9.68 -2.07
C MET A 63 8.63 8.89 -0.78
N PHE A 64 9.45 7.87 -0.49
CA PHE A 64 9.28 7.01 0.69
C PHE A 64 9.41 7.80 2.01
N LEU A 65 10.33 8.76 2.06
CA LEU A 65 10.46 9.67 3.19
C LEU A 65 9.25 10.58 3.34
N ASP A 66 8.70 11.09 2.24
CA ASP A 66 7.50 11.92 2.27
C ASP A 66 6.28 11.11 2.76
N ASP A 67 6.11 9.88 2.27
CA ASP A 67 5.05 8.96 2.70
C ASP A 67 5.16 8.62 4.19
N LEU A 68 6.35 8.30 4.71
CA LEU A 68 6.57 8.03 6.13
C LEU A 68 6.24 9.25 7.02
N LEU A 69 6.65 10.44 6.59
CA LEU A 69 6.47 11.68 7.36
C LEU A 69 5.04 12.22 7.30
N ASN A 70 4.32 11.99 6.20
CA ASN A 70 2.96 12.49 6.02
C ASN A 70 1.88 11.44 6.34
N GLY A 71 2.13 10.16 6.07
CA GLY A 71 1.21 9.05 6.39
C GLY A 71 0.99 8.87 7.89
N SER A 72 2.05 9.07 8.69
CA SER A 72 1.98 8.95 10.16
C SER A 72 1.14 10.02 10.86
N ARG A 73 0.82 11.13 10.19
CA ARG A 73 0.09 12.27 10.79
C ARG A 73 -1.40 12.02 10.99
N PHE A 74 -2.00 11.06 10.29
CA PHE A 74 -3.47 10.92 10.24
C PHE A 74 -4.04 9.50 10.33
N GLN A 75 -3.21 8.44 10.41
CA GLN A 75 -3.68 7.08 10.15
C GLN A 75 -3.31 6.02 11.22
N THR A 76 -3.37 6.37 12.50
CA THR A 76 -3.09 5.39 13.58
C THR A 76 -4.05 4.19 13.60
N SER A 77 -5.22 4.29 12.96
CA SER A 77 -6.17 3.20 12.83
C SER A 77 -5.92 2.29 11.62
N ALA A 78 -5.05 2.66 10.67
CA ALA A 78 -4.88 1.89 9.43
C ALA A 78 -4.41 0.44 9.68
N PRO A 79 -3.41 0.15 10.53
CA PRO A 79 -3.01 -1.24 10.77
C PRO A 79 -4.12 -2.09 11.41
N LEU A 80 -4.95 -1.49 12.27
CA LEU A 80 -6.09 -2.18 12.87
C LEU A 80 -7.19 -2.44 11.83
N ALA A 81 -7.42 -1.50 10.92
CA ALA A 81 -8.35 -1.67 9.81
C ALA A 81 -7.89 -2.80 8.88
N ASP A 82 -6.60 -2.87 8.55
CA ASP A 82 -6.01 -3.95 7.74
C ASP A 82 -6.15 -5.31 8.43
N LEU A 83 -5.89 -5.39 9.74
CA LEU A 83 -6.08 -6.62 10.50
C LEU A 83 -7.53 -7.10 10.46
N ILE A 84 -8.50 -6.19 10.58
CA ILE A 84 -9.92 -6.51 10.46
C ILE A 84 -10.24 -6.96 9.02
N LEU A 85 -9.70 -6.31 8.00
CA LEU A 85 -9.91 -6.68 6.60
C LEU A 85 -9.44 -8.11 6.31
N PHE A 86 -8.33 -8.57 6.90
CA PHE A 86 -7.88 -9.96 6.76
C PHE A 86 -8.84 -11.00 7.36
N THR A 87 -9.77 -10.59 8.22
CA THR A 87 -10.77 -11.50 8.84
C THR A 87 -12.10 -11.53 8.10
N ARG A 88 -12.24 -10.79 6.99
CA ARG A 88 -13.51 -10.59 6.29
C ARG A 88 -13.44 -11.08 4.86
N GLU A 89 -14.59 -11.55 4.36
CA GLU A 89 -14.77 -11.78 2.93
C GLU A 89 -14.84 -10.45 2.18
N TRP A 90 -14.23 -10.40 0.99
CA TRP A 90 -14.09 -9.19 0.19
C TRP A 90 -15.35 -8.84 -0.62
N GLY A 91 -16.40 -9.66 -0.54
CA GLY A 91 -17.67 -9.46 -1.24
C GLY A 91 -17.68 -9.92 -2.70
N PHE A 92 -16.58 -10.50 -3.18
CA PHE A 92 -16.46 -11.20 -4.46
C PHE A 92 -15.36 -12.25 -4.35
N GLN A 93 -15.40 -13.26 -5.23
CA GLN A 93 -14.31 -14.21 -5.40
C GLN A 93 -13.46 -13.83 -6.63
N LEU A 94 -12.22 -14.30 -6.72
CA LEU A 94 -11.35 -13.98 -7.85
C LEU A 94 -11.94 -14.47 -9.18
N GLU A 95 -12.66 -15.59 -9.15
CA GLU A 95 -13.35 -16.17 -10.30
C GLU A 95 -14.49 -15.27 -10.83
N ASP A 96 -14.97 -14.32 -10.03
CA ASP A 96 -16.00 -13.35 -10.41
C ASP A 96 -15.44 -12.15 -11.20
N VAL A 97 -14.12 -11.99 -11.26
CA VAL A 97 -13.47 -10.87 -11.97
C VAL A 97 -13.53 -11.12 -13.49
N ARG A 98 -14.41 -10.39 -14.20
CA ARG A 98 -14.64 -10.55 -15.65
C ARG A 98 -13.85 -9.60 -16.54
N VAL A 99 -13.07 -8.69 -15.96
CA VAL A 99 -12.24 -7.76 -16.72
C VAL A 99 -10.84 -8.35 -16.92
N PRO A 100 -10.12 -8.01 -18.01
CA PRO A 100 -8.75 -8.44 -18.19
C PRO A 100 -7.86 -7.97 -17.03
N VAL A 101 -7.03 -8.88 -16.51
CA VAL A 101 -6.05 -8.60 -15.46
C VAL A 101 -4.63 -8.77 -16.02
N ARG A 102 -3.78 -7.78 -15.76
CA ARG A 102 -2.33 -7.87 -15.98
C ARG A 102 -1.67 -7.82 -14.62
N TRP A 103 -0.92 -8.88 -14.30
CA TRP A 103 -0.29 -9.05 -13.00
C TRP A 103 1.22 -9.02 -13.18
N TRP A 104 1.92 -8.12 -12.48
CA TRP A 104 3.38 -8.13 -12.42
C TRP A 104 3.84 -8.52 -11.02
N HIS A 105 4.83 -9.40 -10.92
CA HIS A 105 5.31 -9.92 -9.63
C HIS A 105 6.80 -10.24 -9.69
N GLY A 106 7.58 -9.75 -8.72
CA GLY A 106 9.00 -10.09 -8.59
C GLY A 106 9.20 -11.51 -8.05
N ASP A 107 10.01 -12.33 -8.71
CA ASP A 107 10.22 -13.72 -8.28
C ASP A 107 11.03 -13.86 -6.98
N ASP A 108 11.74 -12.80 -6.58
CA ASP A 108 12.49 -12.71 -5.32
C ASP A 108 11.71 -11.93 -4.23
N ASP A 109 10.39 -11.76 -4.35
CA ASP A 109 9.56 -11.12 -3.31
C ASP A 109 9.51 -11.95 -2.02
N HIS A 110 10.15 -11.41 -0.97
CA HIS A 110 10.21 -12.01 0.36
C HIS A 110 9.11 -11.53 1.32
N ILE A 111 8.32 -10.53 0.92
CA ILE A 111 7.17 -9.99 1.68
C ILE A 111 5.90 -10.75 1.28
N VAL A 112 5.66 -10.86 -0.03
CA VAL A 112 4.57 -11.65 -0.61
C VAL A 112 5.18 -12.71 -1.52
N PRO A 113 5.27 -13.97 -1.08
CA PRO A 113 5.89 -15.02 -1.88
C PRO A 113 5.30 -15.12 -3.28
N PHE A 114 6.14 -15.28 -4.30
CA PHE A 114 5.74 -15.37 -5.71
C PHE A 114 4.59 -16.37 -5.97
N ARG A 115 4.58 -17.49 -5.25
CA ARG A 115 3.50 -18.50 -5.32
C ARG A 115 2.13 -17.97 -4.94
N HIS A 116 2.04 -16.95 -4.08
CA HIS A 116 0.76 -16.30 -3.76
C HIS A 116 0.22 -15.54 -4.98
N GLY A 117 1.09 -14.88 -5.75
CA GLY A 117 0.73 -14.26 -7.02
C GLY A 117 0.20 -15.29 -8.02
N GLN A 118 0.92 -16.41 -8.18
CA GLN A 118 0.49 -17.52 -9.03
C GLN A 118 -0.89 -18.06 -8.61
N HIS A 119 -1.08 -18.29 -7.30
CA HIS A 119 -2.34 -18.77 -6.75
C HIS A 119 -3.54 -17.85 -7.06
N CYS A 120 -3.34 -16.54 -7.04
CA CYS A 120 -4.36 -15.57 -7.41
C CYS A 120 -4.64 -15.57 -8.92
N VAL A 121 -3.60 -15.58 -9.74
CA VAL A 121 -3.71 -15.59 -11.20
C VAL A 121 -4.43 -16.84 -11.70
N ASP A 122 -4.15 -18.01 -11.12
CA ASP A 122 -4.79 -19.28 -11.48
C ASP A 122 -6.32 -19.29 -11.26
N ARG A 123 -6.85 -18.37 -10.44
CA ARG A 123 -8.28 -18.22 -10.17
C ARG A 123 -8.95 -17.15 -11.00
N LEU A 124 -8.17 -16.24 -11.59
CA LEU A 124 -8.69 -15.16 -12.40
C LEU A 124 -9.01 -15.69 -13.82
N PRO A 125 -10.25 -15.52 -14.33
CA PRO A 125 -10.65 -16.08 -15.63
C PRO A 125 -9.89 -15.53 -16.84
N ASP A 126 -9.45 -14.27 -16.77
CA ASP A 126 -8.67 -13.58 -17.81
C ASP A 126 -7.54 -12.81 -17.14
N ALA A 127 -6.46 -13.52 -16.81
CA ALA A 127 -5.27 -12.94 -16.22
C ALA A 127 -4.00 -13.39 -16.95
N THR A 128 -3.05 -12.46 -17.06
CA THR A 128 -1.70 -12.75 -17.52
C THR A 128 -0.71 -12.30 -16.45
N MET A 129 0.13 -13.23 -15.99
CA MET A 129 1.22 -12.95 -15.06
C MET A 129 2.51 -12.69 -15.83
N THR A 130 3.15 -11.56 -15.53
CA THR A 130 4.50 -11.22 -15.97
C THR A 130 5.42 -11.25 -14.77
N THR A 131 6.37 -12.18 -14.78
CA THR A 131 7.45 -12.23 -13.79
C THR A 131 8.40 -11.07 -14.01
N ILE A 132 8.86 -10.45 -12.92
CA ILE A 132 9.92 -9.44 -12.94
C ILE A 132 11.17 -10.11 -12.35
N ASP A 133 11.99 -10.69 -13.21
CA ASP A 133 13.11 -11.54 -12.80
C ASP A 133 14.13 -10.79 -11.91
N GLY A 134 14.46 -11.37 -10.75
CA GLY A 134 15.40 -10.83 -9.76
C GLY A 134 14.88 -9.62 -8.97
N GLU A 135 13.62 -9.23 -9.18
CA GLU A 135 13.00 -8.14 -8.43
C GLU A 135 12.23 -8.66 -7.21
N SER A 136 12.15 -7.83 -6.17
CA SER A 136 11.41 -8.13 -4.94
C SER A 136 10.10 -7.32 -4.90
N HIS A 137 9.65 -6.90 -3.72
CA HIS A 137 8.29 -6.42 -3.50
C HIS A 137 8.00 -5.11 -4.22
N LEU A 138 9.03 -4.28 -4.40
CA LEU A 138 8.96 -2.98 -5.03
C LEU A 138 9.24 -3.02 -6.53
N GLY A 139 9.52 -4.19 -7.11
CA GLY A 139 9.88 -4.34 -8.53
C GLY A 139 8.92 -3.67 -9.51
N GLY A 140 7.61 -3.66 -9.18
CA GLY A 140 6.57 -3.00 -9.98
C GLY A 140 6.80 -1.49 -10.17
N LEU A 141 7.42 -0.82 -9.18
CA LEU A 141 7.76 0.61 -9.28
C LEU A 141 8.88 0.86 -10.29
N GLY A 142 9.79 -0.11 -10.48
CA GLY A 142 10.89 -0.04 -11.44
C GLY A 142 10.41 -0.11 -12.90
N ILE A 143 9.22 -0.69 -13.13
CA ILE A 143 8.62 -0.90 -14.45
C ILE A 143 7.36 -0.07 -14.68
N ALA A 144 7.14 0.99 -13.90
CA ALA A 144 5.91 1.78 -13.92
C ALA A 144 5.51 2.26 -15.33
N GLN A 145 6.48 2.67 -16.16
CA GLN A 145 6.21 3.07 -17.55
C GLN A 145 5.64 1.91 -18.37
N LYS A 146 6.23 0.71 -18.28
CA LYS A 146 5.74 -0.49 -18.96
C LYS A 146 4.34 -0.87 -18.49
N VAL A 147 4.07 -0.78 -17.19
CA VAL A 147 2.75 -1.05 -16.60
C VAL A 147 1.71 -0.08 -17.16
N LEU A 148 2.04 1.21 -17.25
CA LEU A 148 1.16 2.23 -17.80
C LEU A 148 0.95 2.04 -19.31
N ASP A 149 2.00 1.74 -20.07
CA ASP A 149 1.89 1.47 -21.51
C ASP A 149 0.97 0.27 -21.79
N GLU A 150 1.14 -0.83 -21.05
CA GLU A 150 0.26 -2.00 -21.12
C GLU A 150 -1.18 -1.63 -20.75
N LEU A 151 -1.38 -0.90 -19.63
CA LEU A 151 -2.70 -0.45 -19.20
C LEU A 151 -3.39 0.41 -20.28
N MET A 152 -2.65 1.33 -20.91
CA MET A 152 -3.18 2.18 -21.97
C MET A 152 -3.50 1.37 -23.25
N SER A 153 -2.75 0.30 -23.51
CA SER A 153 -3.00 -0.59 -24.66
C SER A 153 -4.28 -1.43 -24.52
N LEU A 154 -4.70 -1.75 -23.29
CA LEU A 154 -5.97 -2.45 -23.03
C LEU A 154 -7.19 -1.59 -23.38
N GLY A 155 -7.02 -0.27 -23.45
CA GLY A 155 -8.08 0.68 -23.76
C GLY A 155 -9.11 0.83 -22.63
N PRO A 156 -10.13 1.67 -22.84
CA PRO A 156 -11.20 1.85 -21.87
C PRO A 156 -12.00 0.55 -21.69
N ARG A 157 -12.46 0.30 -20.46
CA ARG A 157 -13.38 -0.81 -20.18
C ARG A 157 -14.59 -0.71 -21.13
N ALA A 158 -14.85 -1.78 -21.87
CA ALA A 158 -16.08 -1.89 -22.63
C ALA A 158 -17.26 -1.76 -21.65
N VAL A 159 -18.10 -0.74 -21.84
CA VAL A 159 -19.35 -0.62 -21.10
C VAL A 159 -20.23 -1.78 -21.58
N PRO A 160 -20.72 -2.65 -20.69
CA PRO A 160 -21.67 -3.67 -21.10
C PRO A 160 -22.86 -2.95 -21.72
N ASP A 161 -23.25 -3.32 -22.95
CA ASP A 161 -24.47 -2.80 -23.56
C ASP A 161 -25.59 -2.95 -22.54
N SER A 162 -26.16 -1.83 -22.09
CA SER A 162 -27.33 -1.85 -21.24
C SER A 162 -28.38 -2.65 -21.98
N ALA A 163 -28.68 -3.85 -21.49
CA ALA A 163 -29.65 -4.74 -22.08
C ALA A 163 -30.95 -3.97 -22.29
N THR A 164 -31.27 -3.69 -23.56
CA THR A 164 -32.61 -3.35 -23.98
C THR A 164 -33.52 -4.50 -23.52
N SER A 165 -34.36 -4.22 -22.53
CA SER A 165 -35.56 -4.99 -22.19
C SER A 165 -36.68 -4.00 -21.92
#